data_AF-V8BM28-F1
#
_entry.id   AF-V8BM28-F1
#
_cell.length_a   1.000
_cell.length_b   1.000
_cell.length_c   1.000
_cell.angle_alpha   90.00
_cell.angle_beta   90.00
_cell.angle_gamma   90.00
#
_symmetry.space_group_name_H-M   'P 1'
#
loop_
_entity.id
_entity.type
_entity.pdbx_description
1 polymer ?
#
loop_
_entity_poly.entity_id
_entity_poly.type
_entity_poly.pdbx_seq_one_letter_code
_entity_poly.pdbx_strand_id
1 'polypeptide(L)' 'MAEGKYEITLYTSCCNATKGIYYYNTYENHQISGVDMHRENLDSDHPIRYPAIQGEKIHFQN' A
#
# COMPACT_ATOMS: atom_id res chain seq x y z
N MET A 1 -13.52 -15.90 16.20
CA MET A 1 -12.81 -16.13 14.92
C MET A 1 -13.46 -17.32 14.25
N ALA A 2 -13.67 -17.30 12.94
CA ALA A 2 -14.26 -18.47 12.25
C ALA A 2 -13.26 -19.63 12.29
N GLU A 3 -13.77 -20.84 12.48
CA GLU A 3 -12.96 -22.06 12.55
C GLU A 3 -12.10 -22.19 11.27
N GLY A 4 -10.80 -22.44 11.43
CA GLY A 4 -9.85 -22.53 10.32
C GLY A 4 -9.31 -21.19 9.76
N LYS A 5 -9.60 -20.05 10.40
CA LYS A 5 -8.99 -18.75 10.04
C LYS A 5 -7.93 -18.33 11.04
N TYR A 6 -6.79 -17.89 10.51
CA TYR A 6 -5.67 -17.39 11.30
C TYR A 6 -5.64 -15.86 11.29
N GLU A 7 -5.13 -15.29 12.39
CA GLU A 7 -4.73 -13.89 12.42
C GLU A 7 -3.42 -13.74 11.66
N ILE A 8 -3.40 -12.87 10.66
CA ILE A 8 -2.22 -12.56 9.87
C ILE A 8 -2.12 -11.05 9.66
N THR A 9 -0.91 -10.58 9.45
CA THR A 9 -0.68 -9.22 8.96
C THR A 9 -1.07 -9.14 7.49
N LEU A 10 -2.21 -8.53 7.19
CA LEU A 10 -2.70 -8.37 5.82
C LEU A 10 -1.83 -7.39 5.02
N TYR A 11 -1.38 -6.32 5.67
CA TYR A 11 -0.49 -5.31 5.13
C TYR A 11 0.27 -4.62 6.24
N THR A 12 1.44 -4.09 5.92
CA THR A 12 2.21 -3.20 6.82
C THR A 12 2.37 -1.86 6.13
N SER A 13 2.25 -0.77 6.88
CA SER A 13 2.35 0.58 6.32
C SER A 13 3.27 1.48 7.13
N CYS A 14 3.86 2.47 6.45
CA CYS A 14 4.64 3.54 7.03
C CYS A 14 4.28 4.87 6.34
N CYS A 15 4.12 5.95 7.11
CA CYS A 15 3.74 7.25 6.57
C CYS A 15 4.90 8.24 6.73
N ASN A 16 5.33 8.86 5.63
CA ASN A 16 6.16 10.07 5.71
C ASN A 16 5.25 11.30 5.72
N ALA A 17 4.92 11.77 6.92
CA ALA A 17 4.03 12.93 7.11
C ALA A 17 4.62 14.24 6.55
N THR A 18 5.96 14.41 6.59
CA THR A 18 6.61 15.60 6.03
C THR A 18 6.51 15.66 4.52
N LYS A 19 6.66 14.52 3.84
CA LYS A 19 6.60 14.44 2.36
C LYS A 19 5.20 14.18 1.83
N GLY A 20 4.26 13.79 2.68
CA GLY A 20 2.91 13.39 2.26
C GLY A 20 2.89 12.06 1.50
N ILE A 21 3.74 11.10 1.88
CA ILE A 21 3.85 9.80 1.18
C ILE A 21 3.42 8.66 2.09
N TYR A 22 2.48 7.84 1.61
CA TYR A 22 2.02 6.61 2.25
C TYR A 22 2.73 5.41 1.62
N TYR A 23 3.54 4.70 2.41
CA TYR A 23 4.21 3.48 2.00
C TYR A 23 3.49 2.26 2.56
N TYR A 24 3.38 1.20 1.77
CA TYR A 24 2.83 -0.07 2.22
C TYR A 24 3.43 -1.27 1.49
N ASN A 25 3.36 -2.43 2.12
CA ASN A 25 3.43 -3.73 1.47
C ASN A 25 2.26 -4.60 1.96
N THR A 26 1.98 -5.72 1.29
CA THR A 26 0.88 -6.63 1.64
C THR A 26 1.42 -8.03 1.84
N TYR A 27 0.63 -8.90 2.46
CA TYR A 27 0.97 -10.33 2.56
C TYR A 27 1.24 -10.98 1.19
N GLU A 28 0.50 -10.55 0.16
CA GLU A 28 0.57 -11.08 -1.21
C GLU A 28 1.62 -10.37 -2.09
N ASN A 29 2.25 -9.30 -1.59
CA ASN A 29 3.21 -8.50 -2.34
C ASN A 29 4.14 -7.74 -1.38
N HIS A 30 5.38 -8.20 -1.29
CA HIS A 30 6.36 -7.70 -0.33
C HIS A 30 7.11 -6.45 -0.81
N GLN A 31 7.02 -6.11 -2.10
CA GLN A 31 7.56 -4.86 -2.61
C GLN A 31 6.91 -3.66 -1.91
N ILE A 32 7.75 -2.73 -1.43
CA ILE A 32 7.27 -1.46 -0.88
C ILE A 32 6.67 -0.62 -2.01
N SER A 33 5.38 -0.32 -1.88
CA SER A 33 4.62 0.55 -2.76
C SER A 33 4.37 1.90 -2.08
N GLY A 34 4.43 2.99 -2.84
CA GLY A 34 4.25 4.35 -2.34
C GLY A 34 3.10 5.09 -3.05
N VAL A 35 2.27 5.77 -2.28
CA VAL A 35 1.25 6.72 -2.76
C VAL A 35 1.67 8.11 -2.28
N ASP A 36 2.05 8.98 -3.22
CA ASP A 36 2.44 10.36 -2.94
C ASP A 36 1.24 11.28 -3.16
N MET A 37 0.73 11.85 -2.07
CA MET A 37 -0.49 12.66 -2.08
C MET A 37 -0.32 13.96 -2.88
N HIS A 38 0.89 14.51 -2.97
CA HIS A 38 1.15 15.75 -3.70
C HIS A 38 1.17 15.56 -5.22
N ARG A 39 1.04 14.32 -5.71
CA ARG A 39 0.86 14.02 -7.13
C ARG A 39 -0.58 14.14 -7.60
N GLU A 40 -1.52 14.32 -6.68
CA GLU A 40 -2.94 14.43 -6.94
C GLU A 40 -3.48 15.82 -6.59
N ASN A 41 -4.69 16.14 -7.05
CA ASN A 41 -5.36 17.38 -6.69
C ASN A 41 -5.93 17.30 -5.26
N LEU A 42 -5.32 18.02 -4.33
CA LEU A 42 -5.74 18.08 -2.92
C LEU A 42 -7.00 18.92 -2.69
N ASP A 43 -7.36 19.78 -3.64
CA ASP A 43 -8.59 20.59 -3.60
C ASP A 43 -9.78 19.88 -4.28
N SER A 44 -9.62 18.60 -4.62
CA SER A 44 -10.69 17.79 -5.21
C SER A 44 -11.86 17.60 -4.24
N ASP A 45 -13.08 17.55 -4.80
CA ASP A 45 -14.33 17.33 -4.07
C ASP A 45 -14.73 15.84 -3.95
N HIS A 46 -13.91 14.94 -4.51
CA HIS A 46 -14.16 13.50 -4.51
C HIS A 46 -12.94 12.70 -4.05
N PRO A 47 -13.16 11.52 -3.41
CA PRO A 47 -12.07 10.70 -2.90
C PRO A 47 -11.30 10.02 -4.03
N ILE A 48 -9.97 10.12 -3.98
CA ILE A 48 -9.06 9.41 -4.88
C ILE A 48 -8.70 8.05 -4.26
N ARG A 49 -8.76 6.98 -5.06
CA ARG A 49 -8.60 5.61 -4.58
C ARG A 49 -7.62 4.84 -5.47
N TYR A 50 -6.70 4.12 -4.84
CA TYR A 50 -5.83 3.17 -5.52
C TYR A 50 -6.10 1.76 -4.97
N PRO A 51 -6.29 0.76 -5.84
CA PRO A 51 -6.33 -0.62 -5.40
C PRO A 51 -4.96 -1.01 -4.82
N ALA A 52 -4.97 -1.83 -3.76
CA ALA A 52 -3.76 -2.44 -3.26
C ALA A 52 -3.11 -3.28 -4.37
N ILE A 53 -1.81 -3.14 -4.56
CA ILE A 53 -1.08 -3.90 -5.56
C ILE A 53 -1.00 -5.36 -5.10
N GLN A 54 -1.61 -6.24 -5.89
CA GLN A 54 -1.61 -7.69 -5.69
C GLN A 54 -0.54 -8.38 -6.53
N GLY A 55 -0.15 -9.58 -6.10
CA GLY A 55 0.87 -10.38 -6.74
C GLY A 55 2.28 -9.85 -6.44
N GLU A 56 3.18 -10.77 -6.14
CA GLU A 56 4.55 -10.40 -5.82
C GLU A 56 5.21 -9.68 -7.00
N LYS A 57 5.89 -8.57 -6.70
CA LYS A 57 6.65 -7.82 -7.69
C LYS A 57 8.13 -8.11 -7.54
N ILE A 58 8.57 -9.14 -8.26
CA ILE A 58 9.96 -9.58 -8.26
C ILE A 58 10.77 -8.72 -9.22
N HIS A 59 11.75 -8.00 -8.69
CA HIS A 59 12.80 -7.39 -9.49
C HIS A 59 13.94 -8.40 -9.68
N PHE A 60 14.13 -8.86 -10.91
CA PHE A 60 15.30 -9.66 -11.29
C PHE A 60 16.48 -8.72 -11.56
N GLN A 61 17.57 -8.92 -10.84
CA GLN A 61 18.76 -8.07 -10.94
C GLN A 61 19.55 -8.29 -12.25
N ASN A 62 19.33 -9.43 -12.91
CA ASN A 62 20.08 -9.90 -14.07
C ASN A 62 19.17 -10.39 -15.19
#